data_AF-A0A060ZB12-F1
#
_entry.id   AF-A0A060ZB12-F1
#
_cell.length_a   1.000
_cell.length_b   1.000
_cell.length_c   1.000
_cell.angle_alpha   90.00
_cell.angle_beta   90.00
_cell.angle_gamma   90.00
#
_symmetry.space_group_name_H-M   'P 1'
#
loop_
_entity.id
_entity.type
_entity.pdbx_description
1 polymer ?
#
loop_
_entity_poly.entity_id
_entity_poly.type
_entity_poly.pdbx_seq_one_letter_code
_entity_poly.pdbx_strand_id
1 'polypeptide(L)'
;MVELVEGTRKLRHVFLFTDLLLCAKLKKQIGGKSQQYDSKWYIPLSDLTFQNADESEPLPIPQVPDEELDAMKVKISHIKSEIQREKRANKGSKVIDRLRKKLSEQESLLLLTSPSMALRVHNRNGKGYMFLMSSDYERAEWKETIQEQQKKCFKSFSLTSMELQMLTNSCVKLQTVHHIPLTINKEGQGTRCYSMFCSDFWPRVVLSDVSTMCSEVEKDRIQRQTGTK
;
A
#
# COMPACT_ATOMS: atom_id res chain seq x y z
N MET A 1 0.81 -2.29 -0.58
CA MET A 1 1.49 -3.20 -1.53
C MET A 1 2.64 -3.90 -0.83
N VAL A 2 3.11 -5.04 -1.37
CA VAL A 2 4.28 -5.76 -0.86
C VAL A 2 5.44 -5.54 -1.82
N GLU A 3 6.56 -5.02 -1.32
CA GLU A 3 7.81 -4.90 -2.09
C GLU A 3 8.67 -6.13 -1.81
N LEU A 4 9.23 -6.74 -2.86
CA LEU A 4 10.21 -7.82 -2.73
C LEU A 4 11.62 -7.21 -2.78
N VAL A 5 12.32 -7.23 -1.65
CA VAL A 5 13.69 -6.71 -1.52
C VAL A 5 14.61 -7.86 -1.14
N GLU A 6 15.53 -8.24 -2.02
CA GLU A 6 16.52 -9.30 -1.78
C GLU A 6 15.84 -10.61 -1.30
N GLY A 7 14.76 -11.02 -1.97
CA GLY A 7 13.98 -12.20 -1.62
C GLY A 7 13.07 -12.04 -0.40
N THR A 8 13.14 -10.92 0.32
CA THR A 8 12.30 -10.67 1.49
C THR A 8 11.12 -9.76 1.17
N ARG A 9 9.92 -10.20 1.53
CA ARG A 9 8.69 -9.40 1.42
C ARG A 9 8.67 -8.28 2.47
N LYS A 10 8.42 -7.05 2.04
CA LYS A 10 8.30 -5.87 2.91
C LYS A 10 6.98 -5.16 2.62
N LEU A 11 6.19 -4.92 3.67
CA LEU A 11 4.98 -4.12 3.54
C LEU A 11 5.33 -2.65 3.29
N ARG A 12 4.77 -2.08 2.22
CA ARG A 12 5.00 -0.71 1.78
C ARG A 12 3.70 0.02 1.49
N HIS A 13 3.71 1.31 1.81
CA HIS A 13 2.73 2.26 1.32
C HIS A 13 3.34 2.91 0.09
N VAL A 14 2.65 2.78 -1.04
CA VAL A 14 3.09 3.33 -2.32
C VAL A 14 2.10 4.41 -2.69
N PHE A 15 2.63 5.59 -3.00
CA PHE A 15 1.85 6.76 -3.36
C PHE A 15 2.19 7.13 -4.80
N LEU A 16 1.18 7.21 -5.63
CA LEU A 16 1.30 7.73 -6.99
C LEU A 16 0.87 9.19 -6.98
N PHE A 17 1.82 10.08 -7.19
CA PHE A 17 1.58 11.50 -7.42
C PHE A 17 1.46 11.76 -8.93
N THR A 18 1.14 13.01 -9.27
CA THR A 18 1.08 13.50 -10.66
C THR A 18 2.38 13.30 -11.42
N ASP A 19 3.52 13.34 -10.74
CA ASP A 19 4.84 13.35 -11.37
C ASP A 19 5.89 12.44 -10.72
N LEU A 20 5.55 11.71 -9.66
CA LEU A 20 6.43 10.70 -9.06
C LEU A 20 5.68 9.51 -8.45
N LEU A 21 6.39 8.40 -8.33
CA LEU A 21 6.01 7.25 -7.52
C LEU A 21 6.86 7.24 -6.23
N LEU A 22 6.22 7.27 -5.07
CA LEU A 22 6.88 7.25 -3.76
C LEU A 22 6.61 5.93 -3.05
N CYS A 23 7.67 5.26 -2.60
CA CYS A 23 7.57 4.10 -1.72
C CYS A 23 8.01 4.47 -0.31
N ALA A 24 7.14 4.22 0.67
CA ALA A 24 7.39 4.54 2.07
C ALA A 24 7.04 3.38 3.01
N LYS A 25 7.68 3.39 4.18
CA LYS A 25 7.38 2.50 5.31
C LYS A 25 6.67 3.31 6.39
N LEU A 26 5.49 2.86 6.80
CA LEU A 26 4.81 3.42 7.97
C LEU A 26 5.55 3.01 9.25
N LYS A 27 6.01 3.99 10.02
CA LYS A 27 6.56 3.81 11.37
C LYS A 27 5.46 4.16 12.38
N LYS A 28 5.02 3.14 13.13
CA LYS A 28 4.21 3.36 14.34
C LYS A 28 5.18 3.76 15.46
N GLN A 29 5.11 5.01 15.91
CA GLN A 29 5.88 5.46 17.07
C GLN A 29 5.22 4.93 18.35
N ILE A 30 6.03 4.41 19.27
CA ILE A 30 5.61 3.99 20.60
C ILE A 30 5.74 5.21 21.52
N GLY A 31 4.68 5.55 22.27
CA GLY A 31 4.71 6.67 23.24
C GLY A 31 3.97 7.95 22.83
N GLY A 32 2.86 7.86 22.08
CA GLY A 32 1.94 8.98 21.88
C GLY A 32 2.31 10.00 20.79
N LYS A 33 3.43 9.82 20.09
CA LYS A 33 3.74 10.57 18.87
C LYS A 33 2.91 10.06 17.69
N SER A 34 2.50 10.98 16.80
CA SER A 34 1.76 10.64 15.58
C SER A 34 2.52 9.65 14.70
N GLN A 35 1.78 8.90 13.88
CA GLN A 35 2.38 7.98 12.91
C GLN A 35 3.25 8.78 11.91
N GLN A 36 4.35 8.18 11.45
CA GLN A 36 5.24 8.85 10.50
C GLN A 36 5.58 7.90 9.34
N TYR A 37 5.65 8.45 8.12
CA TYR A 37 6.21 7.74 6.98
C TYR A 37 7.71 7.95 6.87
N ASP A 38 8.43 6.85 6.62
CA ASP A 38 9.85 6.80 6.30
C ASP A 38 9.98 6.51 4.81
N SER A 39 10.44 7.48 4.02
CA SER A 39 10.67 7.27 2.60
C SER A 39 11.74 6.20 2.39
N LYS A 40 11.48 5.26 1.49
CA LYS A 40 12.44 4.24 1.07
C LYS A 40 13.09 4.57 -0.25
N TRP A 41 12.31 5.10 -1.18
CA TRP A 41 12.76 5.61 -2.46
C TRP A 41 11.61 6.36 -3.13
N TYR A 42 11.94 7.19 -4.11
CA TYR A 42 10.98 7.73 -5.06
C TYR A 42 11.56 7.62 -6.48
N ILE A 43 10.69 7.65 -7.48
CA ILE A 43 11.07 7.69 -8.90
C ILE A 43 10.20 8.76 -9.56
N PRO A 44 10.78 9.82 -10.13
CA PRO A 44 10.04 10.71 -11.03
C PRO A 44 9.41 9.89 -12.15
N LEU A 45 8.16 10.15 -12.51
CA LEU A 45 7.46 9.36 -13.52
C LEU A 45 8.14 9.45 -14.89
N SER A 46 8.81 10.55 -15.20
CA SER A 46 9.65 10.72 -16.39
C SER A 46 10.88 9.80 -16.44
N ASP A 47 11.33 9.27 -15.30
CA ASP A 47 12.43 8.31 -15.20
C ASP A 47 11.97 6.87 -14.94
N LEU A 48 10.67 6.65 -14.78
CA LEU A 48 10.10 5.33 -14.49
C LEU A 48 9.89 4.55 -15.78
N THR A 49 10.41 3.33 -15.85
CA THR A 49 10.10 2.39 -16.93
C THR A 49 9.54 1.08 -16.39
N PHE A 50 8.64 0.45 -17.14
CA PHE A 50 8.18 -0.89 -16.84
C PHE A 50 9.08 -1.90 -17.51
N GLN A 51 9.25 -3.07 -16.89
CA GLN A 51 9.92 -4.16 -17.58
C GLN A 51 9.06 -4.67 -18.75
N ASN A 52 9.70 -4.87 -19.90
CA ASN A 52 9.08 -5.50 -21.05
C ASN A 52 8.92 -7.00 -20.82
N ALA A 53 7.87 -7.61 -21.38
CA ALA A 53 7.59 -9.04 -21.23
C ALA A 53 8.73 -9.92 -21.78
N ASP A 54 9.50 -9.40 -22.74
CA ASP A 54 10.48 -10.16 -23.52
C ASP A 54 11.91 -10.14 -22.90
N GLU A 55 12.16 -9.31 -21.88
CA GLU A 55 13.52 -9.05 -21.34
C GLU A 55 13.81 -9.74 -20.00
N SER A 56 12.94 -10.64 -19.51
CA SER A 56 13.09 -11.17 -18.15
C SER A 56 12.90 -12.67 -18.02
N GLU A 57 13.96 -13.35 -17.57
CA GLU A 57 13.84 -14.62 -16.86
C GLU A 57 12.90 -14.41 -15.64
N PRO A 58 11.91 -15.30 -15.41
CA PRO A 58 11.09 -15.23 -14.23
C PRO A 58 11.96 -15.48 -12.99
N LEU A 59 12.34 -14.42 -12.29
CA LEU A 59 12.89 -14.57 -10.94
C LEU A 59 11.87 -15.35 -10.09
N PRO A 60 12.27 -16.47 -9.47
CA PRO A 60 11.37 -17.25 -8.65
C PRO A 60 10.92 -16.40 -7.46
N ILE A 61 9.65 -16.01 -7.46
CA ILE A 61 9.02 -15.35 -6.32
C ILE A 61 8.76 -16.47 -5.30
N PRO A 62 9.33 -16.42 -4.07
CA PRO A 62 9.01 -17.41 -3.06
C PRO A 62 7.50 -17.42 -2.81
N GLN A 63 6.83 -18.48 -3.26
CA GLN A 63 5.39 -18.62 -3.11
C GLN A 63 5.10 -19.37 -1.82
N VAL A 64 4.10 -18.89 -1.09
CA VAL A 64 3.55 -19.60 0.06
C VAL A 64 2.49 -20.55 -0.53
N PRO A 65 2.50 -21.85 -0.18
CA PRO A 65 1.50 -22.80 -0.67
C PRO A 65 0.08 -22.33 -0.39
N ASP A 66 -0.84 -22.61 -1.30
CA ASP A 66 -2.24 -22.21 -1.16
C ASP A 66 -2.88 -22.83 0.09
N GLU A 67 -2.49 -24.05 0.48
CA GLU A 67 -2.95 -24.70 1.70
C GLU A 67 -2.57 -23.91 2.95
N GLU A 68 -1.38 -23.30 2.96
CA GLU A 68 -0.93 -22.47 4.09
C GLU A 68 -1.67 -21.13 4.13
N LEU A 69 -1.93 -20.53 2.96
CA LEU A 69 -2.77 -19.33 2.86
C LEU A 69 -4.20 -19.60 3.34
N ASP A 70 -4.76 -20.75 2.99
CA ASP A 70 -6.09 -21.16 3.42
C ASP A 70 -6.13 -21.47 4.91
N ALA A 71 -5.10 -22.13 5.46
CA ALA A 71 -4.97 -22.33 6.90
C ALA A 71 -4.94 -20.98 7.66
N MET A 72 -4.25 -19.98 7.14
CA MET A 72 -4.27 -18.61 7.71
C MET A 72 -5.68 -18.00 7.66
N LYS A 73 -6.40 -18.11 6.53
CA LYS A 73 -7.78 -17.61 6.40
C LYS A 73 -8.73 -18.29 7.38
N VAL A 74 -8.64 -19.61 7.52
CA VAL A 74 -9.43 -20.40 8.48
C VAL A 74 -9.14 -19.93 9.91
N LYS A 75 -7.87 -19.73 10.25
CA LYS A 75 -7.46 -19.24 11.58
C LYS A 75 -7.95 -17.82 11.86
N ILE A 76 -7.92 -16.91 10.88
CA ILE A 76 -8.50 -15.56 10.98
C ILE A 76 -10.00 -15.65 11.25
N SER A 77 -10.74 -16.47 10.49
CA SER A 77 -12.17 -16.68 10.66
C SER A 77 -12.52 -17.26 12.03
N HIS A 78 -11.71 -18.22 12.51
CA HIS A 78 -11.85 -18.81 13.83
C HIS A 78 -11.62 -17.77 14.95
N ILE A 79 -10.55 -16.98 14.90
CA ILE A 79 -10.30 -15.93 15.91
C ILE A 79 -11.42 -14.87 15.88
N LYS A 80 -11.95 -14.52 14.71
CA LYS A 80 -13.11 -13.61 14.60
C LYS A 80 -14.35 -14.17 15.30
N SER A 81 -14.64 -15.46 15.14
CA SER A 81 -15.77 -16.10 15.82
C SER A 81 -15.57 -16.22 17.33
N GLU A 82 -14.35 -16.52 17.79
CA GLU A 82 -13.94 -16.50 19.19
C GLU A 82 -14.22 -15.13 19.83
N ILE A 83 -13.79 -14.03 19.18
CA ILE A 83 -14.04 -12.65 19.66
C ILE A 83 -15.55 -12.39 19.79
N GLN A 84 -16.36 -12.82 18.82
CA GLN A 84 -17.81 -12.62 18.87
C GLN A 84 -18.46 -13.44 19.99
N ARG A 85 -18.01 -14.68 20.22
CA ARG A 85 -18.52 -15.52 21.29
C ARG A 85 -18.13 -14.97 22.68
N GLU A 86 -16.89 -14.53 22.84
CA GLU A 86 -16.41 -13.93 24.10
C GLU A 86 -17.11 -12.61 24.42
N LYS A 87 -17.45 -11.81 23.40
CA LYS A 87 -18.33 -10.63 23.56
C LYS A 87 -19.73 -11.00 24.08
N ARG A 88 -20.34 -12.07 23.55
CA ARG A 88 -21.68 -12.53 23.98
C ARG A 88 -21.67 -13.14 25.39
N ALA A 89 -20.54 -13.73 25.80
CA ALA A 89 -20.38 -14.36 27.10
C ALA A 89 -20.06 -13.37 28.23
N ASN A 90 -20.04 -12.05 27.98
CA ASN A 90 -19.62 -11.00 28.93
C ASN A 90 -18.27 -11.28 29.63
N LYS A 91 -17.37 -12.02 28.98
CA LYS A 91 -16.04 -12.31 29.52
C LYS A 91 -15.14 -11.06 29.39
N GLY A 92 -14.26 -10.87 30.38
CA GLY A 92 -13.55 -9.61 30.60
C GLY A 92 -12.69 -9.11 29.41
N SER A 93 -12.59 -7.79 29.26
CA SER A 93 -11.89 -7.07 28.18
C SER A 93 -10.50 -7.62 27.85
N LYS A 94 -9.75 -8.08 28.86
CA LYS A 94 -8.38 -8.61 28.69
C LYS A 94 -8.29 -9.80 27.73
N VAL A 95 -9.30 -10.68 27.69
CA VAL A 95 -9.30 -11.85 26.79
C VAL A 95 -9.56 -11.41 25.35
N ILE A 96 -10.53 -10.52 25.16
CA ILE A 96 -10.87 -9.94 23.85
C ILE A 96 -9.67 -9.18 23.29
N ASP A 97 -8.95 -8.41 24.11
CA ASP A 97 -7.78 -7.65 23.66
C ASP A 97 -6.62 -8.55 23.24
N ARG A 98 -6.41 -9.68 23.93
CA ARG A 98 -5.45 -10.71 23.50
C ARG A 98 -5.84 -11.35 22.17
N LEU A 99 -7.13 -11.66 21.97
CA LEU A 99 -7.62 -12.22 20.71
C LEU A 99 -7.50 -11.22 19.55
N ARG A 100 -7.79 -9.94 19.79
CA ARG A 100 -7.58 -8.86 18.79
C ARG A 100 -6.13 -8.73 18.38
N LYS A 101 -5.18 -8.85 19.32
CA LYS A 101 -3.75 -8.85 19.01
C LYS A 101 -3.39 -10.03 18.10
N LYS A 102 -3.80 -11.25 18.46
CA LYS A 102 -3.58 -12.45 17.64
C LYS A 102 -4.20 -12.33 16.25
N LEU A 103 -5.41 -11.77 16.17
CA LEU A 103 -6.09 -11.51 14.90
C LEU A 103 -5.26 -10.58 14.02
N SER A 104 -4.83 -9.44 14.56
CA SER A 104 -4.03 -8.46 13.83
C SER A 104 -2.69 -9.03 13.35
N GLU A 105 -2.06 -9.92 14.12
CA GLU A 105 -0.83 -10.61 13.72
C GLU A 105 -1.08 -11.56 12.54
N GLN A 106 -2.17 -12.34 12.55
CA GLN A 106 -2.50 -13.24 11.44
C GLN A 106 -2.91 -12.47 10.18
N GLU A 107 -3.72 -11.41 10.31
CA GLU A 107 -4.10 -10.56 9.18
C GLU A 107 -2.89 -9.86 8.57
N SER A 108 -1.95 -9.38 9.41
CA SER A 108 -0.71 -8.79 8.92
C SER A 108 0.19 -9.79 8.20
N LEU A 109 0.22 -11.05 8.65
CA LEU A 109 0.99 -12.10 7.98
C LEU A 109 0.38 -12.42 6.62
N LEU A 110 -0.94 -12.65 6.57
CA LEU A 110 -1.66 -12.94 5.34
C LEU A 110 -1.47 -11.82 4.30
N LEU A 111 -1.60 -10.56 4.72
CA LEU A 111 -1.39 -9.40 3.85
C LEU A 111 0.03 -9.34 3.27
N LEU A 112 1.02 -9.78 4.05
CA LEU A 112 2.41 -9.80 3.62
C LEU A 112 2.68 -10.95 2.64
N THR A 113 2.00 -12.09 2.81
CA THR A 113 2.34 -13.33 2.11
C THR A 113 1.44 -13.69 0.94
N SER A 114 0.21 -13.19 0.89
CA SER A 114 -0.76 -13.52 -0.16
C SER A 114 -0.44 -12.92 -1.54
N PRO A 115 0.12 -11.70 -1.67
CA PRO A 115 0.39 -11.14 -3.00
C PRO A 115 1.54 -11.87 -3.70
N SER A 116 1.34 -12.24 -4.95
CA SER A 116 2.30 -13.00 -5.76
C SER A 116 2.48 -12.47 -7.18
N MET A 117 1.62 -11.57 -7.67
CA MET A 117 1.69 -11.06 -9.04
C MET A 117 2.70 -9.93 -9.16
N ALA A 118 3.81 -10.16 -9.86
CA ALA A 118 4.87 -9.17 -9.95
C ALA A 118 4.52 -7.97 -10.86
N LEU A 119 4.77 -6.77 -10.34
CA LEU A 119 4.89 -5.51 -11.09
C LEU A 119 6.32 -4.99 -10.91
N ARG A 120 7.10 -4.93 -11.99
CA ARG A 120 8.49 -4.44 -11.96
C ARG A 120 8.59 -3.04 -12.55
N VAL A 121 9.19 -2.13 -11.79
CA VAL A 121 9.47 -0.75 -12.20
C VAL A 121 10.96 -0.47 -12.08
N HIS A 122 11.51 0.26 -13.03
CA HIS A 122 12.92 0.66 -13.03
C HIS A 122 13.02 2.17 -13.02
N ASN A 123 14.06 2.67 -12.37
CA ASN A 123 14.51 4.04 -12.53
C ASN A 123 15.51 4.08 -13.70
N ARG A 124 15.55 5.19 -14.43
CA ARG A 124 16.53 5.48 -15.49
C ARG A 124 17.99 5.20 -15.11
N ASN A 125 18.34 5.26 -13.83
CA ASN A 125 19.66 4.87 -13.33
C ASN A 125 19.93 3.35 -13.32
N GLY A 126 19.01 2.53 -13.82
CA GLY A 126 19.11 1.06 -13.90
C GLY A 126 18.64 0.34 -12.64
N LYS A 127 18.27 1.05 -11.56
CA LYS A 127 17.78 0.41 -10.34
C LYS A 127 16.34 -0.07 -10.49
N GLY A 128 16.14 -1.38 -10.39
CA GLY A 128 14.84 -2.04 -10.43
C GLY A 128 14.21 -2.24 -9.05
N TYR A 129 12.88 -2.18 -9.00
CA TYR A 129 12.05 -2.47 -7.84
C TYR A 129 10.91 -3.41 -8.25
N MET A 130 10.59 -4.36 -7.37
CA MET A 130 9.53 -5.35 -7.61
C MET A 130 8.45 -5.22 -6.54
N PHE A 131 7.21 -5.00 -6.97
CA PHE A 131 6.03 -5.12 -6.14
C PHE A 131 5.29 -6.41 -6.43
N LEU A 132 4.67 -6.98 -5.41
CA LEU A 132 3.75 -8.09 -5.49
C LEU A 132 2.33 -7.54 -5.31
N MET A 133 1.51 -7.78 -6.31
CA MET A 133 0.11 -7.43 -6.45
C MET A 133 -0.75 -8.65 -6.12
N SER A 134 -2.00 -8.41 -5.77
CA SER A 134 -2.97 -9.47 -5.46
C SER A 134 -3.54 -10.13 -6.71
N SER A 135 -3.57 -9.42 -7.83
CA SER A 135 -4.19 -9.90 -9.07
C SER A 135 -3.60 -9.22 -10.31
N ASP A 136 -3.83 -9.82 -11.47
CA ASP A 136 -3.52 -9.23 -12.78
C ASP A 136 -4.27 -7.94 -13.03
N TYR A 137 -5.53 -7.87 -12.59
CA TYR A 137 -6.36 -6.67 -12.72
C TYR A 137 -5.75 -5.49 -11.96
N GLU A 138 -5.41 -5.69 -10.68
CA GLU A 138 -4.76 -4.66 -9.85
C GLU A 138 -3.44 -4.22 -10.50
N ARG A 139 -2.64 -5.17 -10.98
CA ARG A 139 -1.38 -4.89 -11.69
C ARG A 139 -1.60 -4.04 -12.94
N ALA A 140 -2.61 -4.36 -13.76
CA ALA A 140 -2.94 -3.63 -14.98
C ALA A 140 -3.40 -2.20 -14.66
N GLU A 141 -4.28 -2.03 -13.69
CA GLU A 141 -4.76 -0.70 -13.26
C GLU A 141 -3.62 0.20 -12.78
N TRP A 142 -2.69 -0.33 -11.96
CA TRP A 142 -1.53 0.43 -11.51
C TRP A 142 -0.63 0.83 -12.68
N LYS A 143 -0.38 -0.09 -13.60
CA LYS A 143 0.43 0.17 -14.79
C LYS A 143 -0.21 1.26 -15.66
N GLU A 144 -1.49 1.13 -15.96
CA GLU A 144 -2.25 2.10 -16.77
C GLU A 144 -2.28 3.48 -16.11
N THR A 145 -2.59 3.54 -14.82
CA THR A 145 -2.65 4.82 -14.08
C THR A 145 -1.30 5.53 -14.07
N ILE A 146 -0.20 4.80 -13.87
CA ILE A 146 1.16 5.36 -13.92
C ILE A 146 1.45 5.88 -15.34
N GLN A 147 1.16 5.08 -16.37
CA GLN A 147 1.40 5.47 -17.77
C GLN A 147 0.57 6.69 -18.18
N GLU A 148 -0.66 6.80 -17.71
CA GLU A 148 -1.51 7.97 -17.95
C GLU A 148 -0.90 9.26 -17.38
N GLN A 149 -0.31 9.18 -16.19
CA GLN A 149 0.36 10.32 -15.57
C GLN A 149 1.70 10.64 -16.25
N GLN A 150 2.44 9.63 -16.71
CA GLN A 150 3.68 9.81 -17.48
C GLN A 150 3.50 10.67 -18.73
N LYS A 151 2.34 10.61 -19.40
CA LYS A 151 2.03 11.45 -20.57
C LYS A 151 2.14 12.96 -20.27
N LYS A 152 2.03 13.35 -19.00
CA LYS A 152 2.07 14.74 -18.53
C LYS A 152 3.45 15.13 -17.97
N CYS A 153 4.39 14.20 -17.89
CA CYS A 153 5.69 14.37 -17.23
C CYS A 153 6.84 14.37 -18.24
N PHE A 154 7.36 15.55 -18.57
CA PHE A 154 8.42 15.69 -19.59
C PHE A 154 9.82 15.90 -19.03
N LYS A 155 9.95 16.20 -17.74
CA LYS A 155 11.24 16.51 -17.09
C LYS A 155 11.43 15.65 -15.85
N SER A 156 12.65 15.19 -15.68
CA SER A 156 13.11 14.56 -14.43
C SER A 156 13.42 15.64 -13.39
N PHE A 157 13.41 15.27 -12.11
CA PHE A 157 13.77 16.11 -10.99
C PHE A 157 14.30 15.28 -9.83
N SER A 158 14.94 15.96 -8.88
CA SER A 158 15.34 15.38 -7.61
C SER A 158 14.70 16.16 -6.46
N LEU A 159 14.11 15.44 -5.50
CA LEU A 159 13.65 16.00 -4.25
C LEU A 159 14.79 16.10 -3.24
N THR A 160 14.86 17.23 -2.54
CA THR A 160 15.65 17.39 -1.32
C THR A 160 15.04 16.59 -0.17
N SER A 161 15.84 16.33 0.88
CA SER A 161 15.33 15.66 2.09
C SER A 161 14.18 16.42 2.75
N MET A 162 14.16 17.76 2.65
CA MET A 162 13.10 18.58 3.20
C MET A 162 11.79 18.41 2.43
N GLU A 163 11.83 18.46 1.10
CA GLU A 163 10.64 18.25 0.26
C GLU A 163 10.07 16.85 0.45
N LEU A 164 10.93 15.84 0.53
CA LEU A 164 10.52 14.46 0.79
C LEU A 164 9.87 14.30 2.18
N GLN A 165 10.38 15.01 3.19
CA GLN A 165 9.79 15.03 4.53
C GLN A 165 8.42 15.72 4.54
N MET A 166 8.27 16.82 3.79
CA MET A 166 6.98 17.51 3.63
C MET A 166 5.96 16.59 2.95
N LEU A 167 6.37 15.93 1.87
CA LEU A 167 5.51 15.02 1.10
C LEU A 167 5.01 13.85 1.95
N THR A 168 5.93 13.19 2.67
CA THR A 168 5.61 12.08 3.57
C THR A 168 4.74 12.51 4.74
N ASN A 169 4.94 13.71 5.29
CA ASN A 169 4.08 14.28 6.35
C ASN A 169 2.65 14.57 5.85
N SER A 170 2.50 15.08 4.63
CA SER A 170 1.19 15.28 4.01
C SER A 170 0.45 13.95 3.83
N CYS A 171 1.16 12.86 3.52
CA CYS A 171 0.59 11.52 3.43
C CYS A 171 0.10 10.98 4.78
N VAL A 172 0.69 11.39 5.91
CA VAL A 172 0.20 11.03 7.25
C VAL A 172 -1.17 11.65 7.50
N LYS A 173 -1.42 12.88 7.03
CA LYS A 173 -2.73 13.54 7.20
C LYS A 173 -3.84 12.85 6.42
N LEU A 174 -3.50 12.16 5.33
CA LEU A 174 -4.43 11.31 4.56
C LEU A 174 -4.78 10.00 5.29
N GLN A 175 -4.18 9.74 6.46
CA GLN A 175 -4.48 8.56 7.27
C GLN A 175 -5.79 8.64 8.06
N THR A 176 -6.63 9.67 7.89
CA THR A 176 -7.90 9.81 8.62
C THR A 176 -8.90 8.67 8.37
N VAL A 177 -8.59 7.72 7.48
CA VAL A 177 -9.34 6.47 7.25
C VAL A 177 -8.79 5.27 8.05
N HIS A 178 -7.75 5.42 8.89
CA HIS A 178 -7.07 4.31 9.59
C HIS A 178 -7.71 3.84 10.91
N HIS A 179 -9.03 3.90 11.04
CA HIS A 179 -9.66 2.78 11.73
C HIS A 179 -9.84 1.71 10.68
N ILE A 180 -9.34 0.51 10.93
CA ILE A 180 -9.90 -0.62 10.22
C ILE A 180 -11.37 -0.74 10.72
N PRO A 181 -12.44 -0.26 10.03
CA PRO A 181 -13.78 -0.56 10.48
C PRO A 181 -14.06 -1.99 10.03
N LEU A 182 -13.70 -2.97 10.87
CA LEU A 182 -14.43 -4.24 10.87
C LEU A 182 -15.75 -4.08 11.64
N THR A 183 -16.47 -2.98 11.40
CA THR A 183 -17.85 -2.82 11.81
C THR A 183 -18.72 -3.47 10.75
N ILE A 184 -19.11 -4.70 11.06
CA ILE A 184 -20.20 -5.43 10.43
C ILE A 184 -21.41 -4.48 10.43
N ASN A 185 -21.81 -3.97 9.26
CA ASN A 185 -23.19 -3.56 9.11
C ASN A 185 -24.01 -4.85 9.01
N LYS A 186 -25.02 -4.97 9.87
CA LYS A 186 -26.18 -5.84 9.66
C LYS A 186 -26.70 -5.47 8.26
N GLU A 187 -27.03 -6.34 7.32
CA GLU A 187 -27.74 -7.61 7.37
C GLU A 187 -27.29 -8.47 6.19
N GLY A 188 -27.69 -9.75 6.21
CA GLY A 188 -27.23 -10.76 5.25
C GLY A 188 -27.53 -10.42 3.79
N GLN A 189 -26.70 -11.00 2.91
CA GLN A 189 -27.02 -11.74 1.68
C GLN A 189 -25.68 -12.22 1.09
N GLY A 190 -25.68 -13.40 0.49
CA GLY A 190 -24.49 -14.21 0.27
C GLY A 190 -23.54 -13.75 -0.85
N THR A 191 -22.33 -14.31 -0.77
CA THR A 191 -21.57 -14.81 -1.95
C THR A 191 -20.70 -13.86 -2.78
N ARG A 192 -20.17 -12.72 -2.27
CA ARG A 192 -19.17 -11.93 -3.07
C ARG A 192 -17.96 -11.30 -2.36
N CYS A 193 -17.64 -11.60 -1.11
CA CYS A 193 -16.69 -10.76 -0.34
C CYS A 193 -15.23 -11.23 -0.22
N TYR A 194 -14.71 -12.13 -1.07
CA TYR A 194 -13.28 -12.50 -1.02
C TYR A 194 -12.38 -11.68 -1.94
N SER A 195 -12.92 -10.97 -2.95
CA SER A 195 -12.15 -9.98 -3.72
C SER A 195 -11.96 -8.65 -2.97
N MET A 196 -12.73 -8.45 -1.90
CA MET A 196 -12.81 -7.20 -1.14
C MET A 196 -11.71 -7.05 -0.06
N PHE A 197 -10.78 -8.01 0.03
CA PHE A 197 -9.68 -7.94 1.00
C PHE A 197 -8.44 -7.20 0.50
N CYS A 198 -8.36 -6.87 -0.80
CA CYS A 198 -7.23 -6.10 -1.34
C CYS A 198 -7.57 -4.67 -1.76
N SER A 199 -8.84 -4.38 -2.09
CA SER A 199 -9.26 -3.07 -2.61
C SER A 199 -9.81 -2.10 -1.56
N ASP A 200 -10.49 -2.60 -0.52
CA ASP A 200 -11.38 -1.75 0.29
C ASP A 200 -10.79 -1.37 1.66
N PHE A 201 -9.55 -1.81 1.92
CA PHE A 201 -8.94 -1.70 3.25
C PHE A 201 -7.54 -1.10 3.30
N TRP A 202 -6.88 -1.02 2.16
CA TRP A 202 -5.72 -0.18 2.01
C TRP A 202 -6.24 1.11 1.39
N PRO A 203 -5.95 2.30 1.92
CA PRO A 203 -6.32 3.51 1.20
C PRO A 203 -5.57 3.45 -0.13
N ARG A 204 -6.31 3.11 -1.18
CA ARG A 204 -5.96 3.21 -2.58
C ARG A 204 -5.90 4.71 -2.85
N VAL A 205 -4.92 5.38 -2.26
CA VAL A 205 -4.65 6.77 -2.54
C VAL A 205 -3.90 6.81 -3.87
N VAL A 206 -4.62 6.52 -4.95
CA VAL A 206 -4.34 7.21 -6.19
C VAL A 206 -4.65 8.67 -5.87
N LEU A 207 -3.63 9.49 -5.68
CA LEU A 207 -3.76 10.92 -5.38
C LEU A 207 -4.29 11.71 -6.58
N SER A 208 -5.06 11.11 -7.49
CA SER A 208 -5.77 11.84 -8.53
C SER A 208 -6.79 12.81 -7.93
N ASP A 209 -7.39 12.45 -6.79
CA ASP A 209 -8.36 13.29 -6.07
C ASP A 209 -7.72 14.25 -5.05
N VAL A 210 -6.39 14.27 -4.96
CA VAL A 210 -5.63 15.28 -4.19
C VAL A 210 -5.21 16.47 -5.05
N SER A 211 -5.75 16.58 -6.28
CA SER A 211 -5.77 17.84 -7.02
C SER A 211 -6.41 18.98 -6.19
N THR A 212 -7.39 18.66 -5.34
CA THR A 212 -8.09 19.68 -4.53
C THR A 212 -7.36 20.03 -3.22
N MET A 213 -6.67 19.07 -2.57
CA MET A 213 -6.07 19.25 -1.23
C MET A 213 -4.56 19.53 -1.20
N CYS A 214 -3.79 19.15 -2.23
CA CYS A 214 -2.39 19.56 -2.39
C CYS A 214 -2.24 20.82 -3.25
N SER A 215 -3.31 21.61 -3.39
CA SER A 215 -3.31 22.76 -4.28
C SER A 215 -2.28 23.82 -3.87
N GLU A 216 -1.82 23.94 -2.62
CA GLU A 216 -0.76 24.89 -2.26
C GLU A 216 0.65 24.37 -2.53
N VAL A 217 0.95 23.11 -2.18
CA VAL A 217 2.28 22.52 -2.39
C VAL A 217 2.53 22.17 -3.85
N GLU A 218 1.50 21.70 -4.56
CA GLU A 218 1.57 21.42 -5.99
C GLU A 218 1.56 22.73 -6.80
N LYS A 219 0.84 23.79 -6.38
CA LYS A 219 0.97 25.12 -7.02
C LYS A 219 2.36 25.71 -6.82
N ASP A 220 2.90 25.69 -5.61
CA ASP A 220 4.25 26.18 -5.32
C ASP A 220 5.33 25.41 -6.10
N ARG A 221 5.14 24.10 -6.31
CA ARG A 221 6.07 23.27 -7.06
C ARG A 221 5.94 23.46 -8.58
N ILE A 222 4.71 23.54 -9.10
CA ILE A 222 4.44 23.83 -10.53
C ILE A 222 4.92 25.25 -10.89
N GLN A 223 4.68 26.26 -10.04
CA GLN A 223 5.18 27.63 -10.25
C GLN A 223 6.71 27.70 -10.33
N ARG A 224 7.42 26.92 -9.51
CA ARG A 224 8.89 26.84 -9.60
C ARG A 224 9.38 26.13 -10.86
N GLN A 225 8.62 25.18 -11.41
CA GLN A 225 8.96 24.49 -12.65
C GLN A 225 8.61 25.28 -13.92
N THR A 226 7.61 26.18 -13.87
CA THR A 226 7.17 26.98 -15.03
C THR A 226 7.89 28.33 -15.18
N GLY A 227 8.67 28.77 -14.18
CA GLY A 227 9.48 29.99 -14.31
C GLY A 227 8.69 31.28 -14.50
N THR A 228 7.43 31.31 -14.09
CA THR A 228 6.60 32.52 -14.08
C THR A 228 6.62 33.10 -12.66
N LYS A 229 7.35 34.21 -12.49
CA LYS A 229 7.15 35.14 -11.37
C LYS A 229 5.79 35.79 -11.45
#